data_AF-A0A2V2Q5X2-F1
#
_entry.id   AF-A0A2V2Q5X2-F1
#
_cell.length_a   1.000
_cell.length_b   1.000
_cell.length_c   1.000
_cell.angle_alpha   90.00
_cell.angle_beta   90.00
_cell.angle_gamma   90.00
#
_symmetry.space_group_name_H-M   'P 1'
#
loop_
_entity.id
_entity.type
_entity.pdbx_description
1 polymer ?
#
loop_
_entity_poly.entity_id
_entity_poly.type
_entity_poly.pdbx_seq_one_letter_code
_entity_poly.pdbx_strand_id
1 'polypeptide(L)'
;HLPAPPPLRGVVALAPIADFATAVELGVCGGAVTQLLGGGGELGDPGDRAAQADPAALLPTGIATAIVHGEDDIVVPPAVSEAYVDAAAKSGETAGLTLLGDVGHFPLIDPSADACAIVAEEITQLAW
;
A
#
# COMPACT_ATOMS: atom_id res chain seq x y z
N HIS A 1 -10.47 23.69 3.62
CA HIS A 1 -9.30 22.92 4.06
C HIS A 1 -9.22 22.94 5.57
N LEU A 2 -8.88 21.81 6.20
CA LEU A 2 -8.60 21.77 7.64
C LEU A 2 -7.25 22.44 7.91
N PRO A 3 -7.07 23.11 9.07
CA PRO A 3 -5.82 23.77 9.42
C PRO A 3 -4.67 22.78 9.69
N ALA A 4 -4.99 21.52 9.98
CA ALA A 4 -4.05 20.41 10.13
C ALA A 4 -4.73 19.09 9.71
N PRO A 5 -3.95 18.04 9.37
CA PRO A 5 -4.48 16.70 9.19
C PRO A 5 -5.19 16.21 10.46
N PRO A 6 -6.32 15.49 10.36
CA PRO A 6 -6.93 14.89 11.53
C PRO A 6 -5.98 13.85 12.13
N PRO A 7 -5.99 13.65 13.47
CA PRO A 7 -5.23 12.57 14.08
C PRO A 7 -5.75 11.23 13.55
N LEU A 8 -4.84 10.40 13.04
CA LEU A 8 -5.13 9.05 12.59
C LEU A 8 -4.75 8.06 13.68
N ARG A 9 -5.65 7.11 13.97
CA ARG A 9 -5.36 6.03 14.92
C ARG A 9 -4.55 4.91 14.27
N GLY A 10 -4.78 4.67 12.99
CA GLY A 10 -4.05 3.72 12.16
C GLY A 10 -4.58 3.72 10.72
N VAL A 11 -3.99 2.88 9.88
CA VAL A 11 -4.34 2.67 8.47
C VAL A 11 -4.53 1.18 8.22
N VAL A 12 -5.62 0.82 7.53
CA VAL A 12 -5.76 -0.50 6.90
C VAL A 12 -5.67 -0.31 5.39
N ALA A 13 -4.62 -0.85 4.78
CA ALA A 13 -4.36 -0.76 3.35
C ALA A 13 -4.71 -2.09 2.67
N LEU A 14 -5.53 -2.03 1.63
CA LEU A 14 -6.03 -3.20 0.90
C LEU A 14 -5.24 -3.33 -0.40
N ALA A 15 -4.46 -4.40 -0.54
CA ALA A 15 -3.58 -4.67 -1.69
C ALA A 15 -2.90 -3.41 -2.30
N PRO A 16 -2.15 -2.63 -1.50
CA PRO A 16 -1.66 -1.33 -1.94
C PRO A 16 -0.48 -1.43 -2.90
N ILE A 17 -0.35 -0.44 -3.79
CA ILE A 17 0.89 -0.15 -4.49
C ILE A 17 1.76 0.74 -3.57
N ALA A 18 2.41 0.10 -2.59
CA ALA A 18 3.11 0.79 -1.50
C ALA A 18 4.64 0.86 -1.66
N ASP A 19 5.20 0.22 -2.68
CA ASP A 19 6.60 0.32 -3.07
C ASP A 19 6.67 0.54 -4.59
N PHE A 20 7.02 1.76 -5.02
CA PHE A 20 6.98 2.13 -6.43
C PHE A 20 8.07 1.44 -7.25
N ALA A 21 9.24 1.18 -6.66
CA ALA A 21 10.32 0.48 -7.34
C ALA A 21 9.90 -0.94 -7.73
N THR A 22 9.37 -1.70 -6.77
CA THR A 22 8.86 -3.07 -6.96
C THR A 22 7.68 -3.07 -7.93
N ALA A 23 6.76 -2.11 -7.79
CA ALA A 23 5.61 -2.00 -8.69
C ALA A 23 6.01 -1.71 -10.15
N VAL A 24 7.05 -0.90 -10.37
CA VAL A 24 7.61 -0.63 -11.71
C VAL A 24 8.31 -1.87 -12.26
N GLU A 25 9.11 -2.56 -11.46
CA GLU A 25 9.80 -3.80 -11.86
C GLU A 25 8.81 -4.87 -12.32
N LEU A 26 7.71 -5.04 -11.59
CA LEU A 26 6.65 -6.02 -11.88
C LEU A 26 5.65 -5.54 -12.94
N GLY A 27 5.78 -4.31 -13.45
CA GLY A 27 4.88 -3.76 -14.47
C GLY A 27 3.43 -3.59 -14.00
N VAL A 28 3.22 -3.35 -12.69
CA VAL A 28 1.89 -3.25 -12.07
C VAL A 28 1.02 -2.24 -12.80
N CYS A 29 -0.23 -2.64 -13.06
CA CYS A 29 -1.25 -1.82 -13.73
C CYS A 29 -0.78 -1.23 -15.07
N GLY A 30 0.15 -1.88 -15.79
CA GLY A 30 0.64 -1.41 -17.10
C GLY A 30 1.51 -0.15 -17.02
N GLY A 31 2.26 0.03 -15.92
CA GLY A 31 3.15 1.17 -15.73
C GLY A 31 2.45 2.41 -15.17
N ALA A 32 1.36 2.23 -14.43
CA ALA A 32 0.59 3.32 -13.82
C ALA A 32 1.45 4.23 -12.93
N VAL A 33 2.42 3.65 -12.19
CA VAL A 33 3.37 4.42 -11.36
C VAL A 33 4.23 5.35 -12.22
N THR A 34 4.77 4.87 -13.35
CA THR A 34 5.55 5.70 -14.27
C THR A 34 4.71 6.83 -14.86
N GLN A 35 3.44 6.56 -15.19
CA GLN A 35 2.51 7.59 -15.67
C GLN A 35 2.21 8.63 -14.57
N LEU A 36 1.97 8.18 -13.34
CA LEU A 36 1.74 9.02 -12.16
C LEU A 36 2.91 9.96 -11.89
N LEU A 37 4.14 9.46 -11.97
CA LEU A 37 5.36 10.24 -11.74
C LEU A 37 5.73 11.16 -12.90
N GLY A 38 5.01 11.11 -14.02
CA GLY A 38 5.20 12.01 -15.17
C GLY A 38 6.23 11.53 -16.18
N GLY A 39 6.47 10.22 -16.29
CA GLY A 39 7.42 9.60 -17.23
C GLY A 39 7.15 9.84 -18.73
N GLY A 40 6.21 10.72 -19.08
CA GLY A 40 5.87 11.15 -20.45
C GLY A 40 6.34 12.56 -20.85
N GLY A 41 7.00 13.34 -19.98
CA GLY A 41 7.60 14.65 -20.33
C GLY A 41 7.22 15.85 -19.42
N GLU A 42 7.96 16.96 -19.62
CA GLU A 42 7.93 18.34 -19.04
C GLU A 42 7.83 18.54 -17.51
N LEU A 43 7.53 17.49 -16.76
CA LEU A 43 7.03 17.61 -15.40
C LEU A 43 8.12 17.56 -14.29
N GLY A 44 9.41 17.49 -14.64
CA GLY A 44 10.53 17.41 -13.69
C GLY A 44 11.12 16.00 -13.57
N ASP A 45 12.07 15.78 -12.67
CA ASP A 45 12.72 14.47 -12.48
C ASP A 45 11.75 13.47 -11.83
N PRO A 46 11.44 12.33 -12.46
CA PRO A 46 10.63 11.26 -11.86
C PRO A 46 11.19 10.77 -10.52
N GLY A 47 12.51 10.84 -10.30
CA GLY A 47 13.14 10.46 -9.04
C GLY A 47 12.73 11.36 -7.86
N ASP A 48 12.77 12.69 -8.06
CA ASP A 48 12.35 13.67 -7.05
C ASP A 48 10.89 13.49 -6.63
N ARG A 49 10.05 13.09 -7.59
CA ARG A 49 8.62 12.86 -7.35
C ARG A 49 8.36 11.54 -6.65
N ALA A 50 9.08 10.48 -7.02
CA ALA A 50 9.01 9.21 -6.32
C ALA A 50 9.36 9.39 -4.85
N ALA A 51 10.42 10.14 -4.53
CA ALA A 51 10.79 10.45 -3.15
C ALA A 51 9.72 11.20 -2.34
N GLN A 52 8.75 11.83 -3.00
CA GLN A 52 7.64 12.57 -2.37
C GLN A 52 6.30 11.84 -2.39
N ALA A 53 6.20 10.72 -3.13
CA ALA A 53 4.93 10.06 -3.41
C ALA A 53 4.94 8.55 -3.13
N ASP A 54 6.10 7.90 -3.20
CA ASP A 54 6.25 6.48 -2.90
C ASP A 54 6.08 6.25 -1.39
N PRO A 55 5.07 5.48 -0.94
CA PRO A 55 4.88 5.22 0.48
C PRO A 55 6.11 4.60 1.15
N ALA A 56 6.87 3.76 0.43
CA ALA A 56 8.09 3.16 0.96
C ALA A 56 9.20 4.21 1.21
N ALA A 57 9.27 5.25 0.38
CA ALA A 57 10.24 6.34 0.53
C ALA A 57 9.86 7.37 1.61
N LEU A 58 8.58 7.39 2.02
CA LEU A 58 8.04 8.30 3.03
C LEU A 58 8.08 7.73 4.46
N LEU A 59 8.55 6.50 4.62
CA LEU A 59 8.74 5.87 5.92
C LEU A 59 9.91 6.50 6.71
N PRO A 60 9.86 6.48 8.06
CA PRO A 60 8.73 6.02 8.88
C PRO A 60 7.60 7.06 8.96
N THR A 61 6.35 6.59 9.07
CA THR A 61 5.16 7.44 9.20
C THR A 61 4.77 7.70 10.66
N GLY A 62 5.14 6.78 11.56
CA GLY A 62 4.69 6.79 12.96
C GLY A 62 3.21 6.43 13.14
N ILE A 63 2.54 5.94 12.08
CA ILE A 63 1.14 5.54 12.09
C ILE A 63 1.05 4.02 12.04
N ALA A 64 0.29 3.42 12.96
CA ALA A 64 0.06 1.98 12.94
C ALA A 64 -0.60 1.57 11.63
N THR A 65 0.07 0.72 10.85
CA THR A 65 -0.37 0.32 9.50
C THR A 65 -0.53 -1.19 9.43
N ALA A 66 -1.70 -1.65 8.98
CA ALA A 66 -2.00 -3.04 8.66
C ALA A 66 -2.31 -3.16 7.17
N ILE A 67 -1.79 -4.20 6.53
CA ILE A 67 -2.03 -4.51 5.13
C ILE A 67 -2.79 -5.82 5.04
N VAL A 68 -3.87 -5.84 4.27
CA VAL A 68 -4.58 -7.07 3.90
C VAL A 68 -4.41 -7.27 2.40
N HIS A 69 -3.98 -8.46 1.99
CA HIS A 69 -3.63 -8.74 0.60
C HIS A 69 -4.03 -10.18 0.24
N GLY A 70 -4.60 -10.40 -0.95
CA GLY A 70 -4.87 -11.74 -1.46
C GLY A 70 -3.63 -12.41 -2.07
N GLU A 71 -3.31 -13.65 -1.70
CA GLU A 71 -2.13 -14.36 -2.22
C GLU A 71 -2.18 -14.57 -3.75
N ASP A 72 -3.38 -14.63 -4.32
CA ASP A 72 -3.61 -14.84 -5.76
C ASP A 72 -3.86 -13.52 -6.52
N ASP A 73 -3.48 -12.38 -5.94
CA ASP A 73 -3.60 -11.08 -6.58
C ASP A 73 -2.65 -10.95 -7.78
N ILE A 74 -3.23 -11.00 -8.98
CA ILE A 74 -2.51 -10.78 -10.24
C ILE A 74 -2.53 -9.33 -10.73
N VAL A 75 -3.28 -8.44 -10.07
CA VAL A 75 -3.40 -7.02 -10.43
C VAL A 75 -2.28 -6.25 -9.77
N VAL A 76 -2.08 -6.47 -8.47
CA VAL A 76 -0.98 -5.94 -7.67
C VAL A 76 -0.37 -7.13 -6.93
N PRO A 77 0.74 -7.72 -7.40
CA PRO A 77 1.30 -8.90 -6.74
C PRO A 77 1.67 -8.66 -5.26
N PRO A 78 1.49 -9.66 -4.36
CA PRO A 78 1.80 -9.53 -2.94
C PRO A 78 3.21 -9.03 -2.63
N ALA A 79 4.17 -9.31 -3.51
CA ALA A 79 5.55 -8.84 -3.43
C ALA A 79 5.67 -7.32 -3.24
N VAL A 80 4.72 -6.51 -3.75
CA VAL A 80 4.71 -5.05 -3.54
C VAL A 80 4.42 -4.69 -2.08
N SER A 81 3.52 -5.43 -1.43
CA SER A 81 3.22 -5.26 -0.01
C SER A 81 4.33 -5.79 0.87
N GLU A 82 4.92 -6.93 0.52
CA GLU A 82 6.10 -7.49 1.20
C GLU A 82 7.28 -6.50 1.17
N ALA A 83 7.56 -5.89 0.01
CA ALA A 83 8.61 -4.88 -0.13
C ALA A 83 8.39 -3.67 0.79
N TYR A 84 7.15 -3.19 0.92
CA TYR A 84 6.82 -2.12 1.85
C TYR A 84 7.01 -2.52 3.32
N VAL A 85 6.59 -3.73 3.72
CA VAL A 85 6.80 -4.24 5.09
C VAL A 85 8.30 -4.33 5.41
N ASP A 86 9.10 -4.80 4.46
CA ASP A 86 10.55 -4.84 4.58
C ASP A 86 11.16 -3.43 4.70
N ALA A 87 10.67 -2.47 3.92
CA ALA A 87 11.09 -1.07 4.02
C ALA A 87 10.74 -0.47 5.39
N ALA A 88 9.53 -0.72 5.89
CA ALA A 88 9.08 -0.29 7.22
C ALA A 88 9.97 -0.86 8.32
N ALA A 89 10.25 -2.16 8.27
CA ALA A 89 11.14 -2.82 9.23
C ALA A 89 12.55 -2.19 9.22
N LYS A 90 13.10 -1.89 8.03
CA LYS A 90 14.40 -1.22 7.89
C LYS A 90 14.39 0.22 8.41
N SER A 91 13.25 0.92 8.35
CA SER A 91 13.09 2.26 8.93
C SER A 91 12.80 2.27 10.43
N GLY A 92 12.69 1.09 11.07
CA GLY A 92 12.35 0.95 12.49
C GLY A 92 10.84 1.05 12.78
N GLU A 93 10.00 0.94 11.76
CA GLU A 93 8.54 0.83 11.86
C GLU A 93 8.12 -0.63 11.65
N THR A 94 6.93 -1.01 12.10
CA THR A 94 6.38 -2.34 11.80
C THR A 94 5.01 -2.16 11.19
N ALA A 95 4.86 -2.64 9.96
CA ALA A 95 3.57 -2.77 9.29
C ALA A 95 3.11 -4.24 9.40
N GLY A 96 1.86 -4.45 9.79
CA GLY A 96 1.25 -5.78 9.75
C GLY A 96 0.93 -6.17 8.31
N LEU A 97 1.09 -7.45 7.95
CA LEU A 97 0.70 -8.00 6.66
C LEU A 97 -0.06 -9.29 6.85
N THR A 98 -1.31 -9.30 6.40
CA THR A 98 -2.21 -10.45 6.40
C THR A 98 -2.42 -10.89 4.96
N LEU A 99 -1.84 -12.04 4.61
CA LEU A 99 -2.03 -12.70 3.33
C LEU A 99 -3.22 -13.67 3.39
N LEU A 100 -4.13 -13.54 2.44
CA LEU A 100 -5.35 -14.36 2.34
C LEU A 100 -5.20 -15.35 1.17
N GLY A 101 -5.13 -16.63 1.47
CA GLY A 101 -5.08 -17.69 0.46
C GLY A 101 -6.35 -17.75 -0.39
N ASP A 102 -6.22 -18.17 -1.65
CA ASP A 102 -7.30 -18.27 -2.64
C ASP A 102 -8.07 -16.94 -2.90
N VAL A 103 -7.48 -15.79 -2.56
CA VAL A 103 -8.09 -14.46 -2.71
C VAL A 103 -7.29 -13.63 -3.71
N GLY A 104 -7.99 -13.02 -4.68
CA GLY A 104 -7.42 -12.04 -5.61
C GLY A 104 -7.56 -10.58 -5.14
N HIS A 105 -7.43 -9.62 -6.06
CA HIS A 105 -7.41 -8.19 -5.72
C HIS A 105 -8.70 -7.62 -5.12
N PHE A 106 -9.85 -7.94 -5.73
CA PHE A 106 -11.12 -7.25 -5.47
C PHE A 106 -11.96 -7.75 -4.27
N PRO A 107 -11.91 -9.02 -3.84
CA PRO A 107 -12.70 -9.48 -2.69
C PRO A 107 -12.50 -8.68 -1.40
N LEU A 108 -11.35 -8.01 -1.23
CA LEU A 108 -11.05 -7.16 -0.07
C LEU A 108 -12.05 -6.00 0.12
N ILE A 109 -12.68 -5.53 -0.97
CA ILE A 109 -13.64 -4.42 -0.96
C ILE A 109 -15.09 -4.87 -1.15
N ASP A 110 -15.33 -6.15 -1.42
CA ASP A 110 -16.67 -6.71 -1.61
C ASP A 110 -17.28 -7.05 -0.25
N PRO A 111 -18.30 -6.33 0.23
CA PRO A 111 -18.90 -6.58 1.55
C PRO A 111 -19.53 -7.97 1.69
N SER A 112 -19.75 -8.68 0.59
CA SER A 112 -20.28 -10.05 0.59
C SER A 112 -19.20 -11.13 0.66
N ALA A 113 -17.92 -10.78 0.50
CA ALA A 113 -16.80 -11.71 0.55
C ALA A 113 -16.23 -11.82 1.97
N ASP A 114 -15.81 -13.03 2.35
CA ASP A 114 -15.16 -13.30 3.65
C ASP A 114 -13.88 -12.45 3.84
N ALA A 115 -13.17 -12.17 2.75
CA ALA A 115 -11.97 -11.34 2.76
C ALA A 115 -12.25 -9.90 3.26
N CYS A 116 -13.42 -9.34 2.99
CA CYS A 116 -13.82 -8.03 3.50
C CYS A 116 -14.07 -8.04 5.02
N ALA A 117 -14.45 -9.18 5.60
CA ALA A 117 -14.60 -9.30 7.05
C ALA A 117 -13.25 -9.12 7.76
N ILE A 118 -12.17 -9.68 7.21
CA ILE A 118 -10.80 -9.50 7.74
C ILE A 118 -10.37 -8.03 7.73
N VAL A 119 -10.72 -7.28 6.67
CA VAL A 119 -10.48 -5.84 6.63
C VAL A 119 -11.22 -5.11 7.76
N ALA A 120 -12.48 -5.46 8.01
CA ALA A 120 -13.25 -4.87 9.10
C ALA A 120 -12.70 -5.23 10.49
N GLU A 121 -12.17 -6.44 10.65
CA GLU A 121 -11.46 -6.85 11.85
C GLU A 121 -10.22 -5.99 12.08
N GLU A 122 -9.35 -5.80 11.08
CA GLU A 122 -8.16 -4.94 11.21
C GLU A 122 -8.52 -3.49 11.57
N ILE A 123 -9.59 -2.94 10.99
CA ILE A 123 -10.10 -1.61 11.36
C ILE A 123 -10.50 -1.58 12.83
N THR A 124 -11.16 -2.63 13.31
CA THR A 124 -11.60 -2.73 14.70
C THR A 124 -10.40 -2.86 15.64
N GLN A 125 -9.36 -3.61 15.29
CA GLN A 125 -8.14 -3.74 16.10
C GLN A 125 -7.43 -2.39 16.28
N LEU A 126 -7.37 -1.58 15.23
CA LEU A 126 -6.77 -0.25 15.29
C LEU A 126 -7.62 0.75 16.08
N ALA A 127 -8.94 0.53 16.23
CA ALA A 127 -9.83 1.46 16.94
C ALA A 127 -9.62 1.49 18.46
N TRP A 128 -9.00 0.45 19.05
CA TRP A 128 -8.76 0.30 20.48
C TRP A 128 -7.28 0.49 20.86
#